data_AF-A0A497P4J6-F1
#
_entry.id   AF-A0A497P4J6-F1
#
_cell.length_a   1.000
_cell.length_b   1.000
_cell.length_c   1.000
_cell.angle_alpha   90.00
_cell.angle_beta   90.00
_cell.angle_gamma   90.00
#
_symmetry.space_group_name_H-M   'P 1'
#
loop_
_entity.id
_entity.type
_entity.pdbx_description
1 polymer ?
#
loop_
_entity_poly.entity_id
_entity_poly.type
_entity_poly.pdbx_seq_one_letter_code
_entity_poly.pdbx_strand_id
1 'polypeptide(L)'
;MALRKEKHMYPAVCKWLRNILRSKYKRAEIHVFDTSNITLSKFLVNTQYHRFFEAYQTFEIQVDITGIIKSGRRAHSAFVECKLRKISLKDLSQLLGYSKVAAPLLSMIISPEGMSRSLELLFNVWRRYDIL
;
A
#
# COMPACT_ATOMS: atom_id res chain seq x y z
N MET A 1 19.40 -8.33 13.34
CA MET A 1 19.94 -7.48 12.25
C MET A 1 19.15 -6.18 12.23
N ALA A 2 19.76 -5.03 12.55
CA ALA A 2 19.05 -3.76 12.55
C ALA A 2 18.76 -3.31 11.11
N LEU A 3 17.49 -3.03 10.79
CA LEU A 3 17.09 -2.54 9.47
C LEU A 3 17.59 -1.10 9.28
N ARG A 4 18.49 -0.89 8.31
CA ARG A 4 19.06 0.43 8.01
C ARG A 4 18.31 1.23 6.95
N LYS A 5 17.51 0.56 6.12
CA LYS A 5 16.69 1.15 5.04
C LYS A 5 15.33 0.46 5.00
N GLU A 6 14.28 1.21 4.68
CA GLU A 6 12.90 0.70 4.52
C GLU A 6 12.86 -0.47 3.53
N LYS A 7 13.65 -0.39 2.45
CA LYS A 7 13.79 -1.46 1.46
C LYS A 7 14.16 -2.84 2.03
N HIS A 8 14.82 -2.91 3.18
CA HIS A 8 15.12 -4.18 3.83
C HIS A 8 13.86 -4.86 4.41
N MET A 9 12.78 -4.11 4.62
CA MET A 9 11.48 -4.65 5.06
C MET A 9 10.74 -5.34 3.92
N TYR A 10 10.93 -4.88 2.67
CA TYR A 10 10.03 -5.21 1.57
C TYR A 10 9.87 -6.72 1.30
N PRO A 11 10.92 -7.57 1.32
CA PRO A 11 10.73 -9.00 1.10
C PRO A 11 9.79 -9.66 2.13
N ALA A 12 9.94 -9.29 3.40
CA ALA A 12 9.09 -9.80 4.48
C ALA A 12 7.66 -9.27 4.37
N VAL A 13 7.51 -7.98 4.06
CA VAL A 13 6.21 -7.32 3.92
C VAL A 13 5.46 -7.84 2.69
N CYS A 14 6.13 -8.07 1.56
CA CYS A 14 5.55 -8.71 0.38
C CYS A 14 5.01 -10.12 0.72
N LYS A 15 5.77 -10.91 1.48
CA LYS A 15 5.31 -12.24 1.94
C LYS A 15 4.10 -12.12 2.86
N TRP A 16 4.15 -11.21 3.83
CA TRP A 16 3.06 -10.94 4.76
C TRP A 16 1.78 -10.49 4.05
N LEU A 17 1.87 -9.50 3.16
CA LEU A 17 0.73 -8.99 2.39
C LEU A 17 0.11 -10.10 1.54
N ARG A 18 0.94 -10.89 0.85
CA ARG A 18 0.48 -12.02 0.04
C ARG A 18 -0.33 -13.02 0.88
N ASN A 19 0.13 -13.34 2.09
CA ASN A 19 -0.55 -14.26 2.98
C ASN A 19 -1.91 -13.70 3.47
N ILE A 20 -1.95 -12.43 3.85
CA ILE A 20 -3.20 -11.77 4.27
C ILE A 20 -4.21 -11.75 3.13
N LEU A 21 -3.78 -11.32 1.93
CA LEU A 21 -4.67 -11.23 0.78
C LEU A 21 -5.20 -12.60 0.35
N ARG A 22 -4.35 -13.65 0.35
CA ARG A 22 -4.80 -15.02 0.06
C ARG A 22 -5.80 -15.55 1.09
N SER A 23 -5.58 -15.26 2.37
CA SER A 23 -6.50 -15.65 3.44
C SER A 23 -7.86 -14.96 3.28
N LYS A 24 -7.86 -13.66 2.99
CA LYS A 24 -9.08 -12.84 2.87
C LYS A 24 -9.84 -13.09 1.56
N TYR A 25 -9.14 -13.27 0.44
CA TYR A 25 -9.71 -13.41 -0.89
C TYR A 25 -9.42 -14.80 -1.49
N LYS A 26 -9.98 -15.84 -0.88
CA LYS A 26 -9.66 -17.26 -1.15
C LYS A 26 -9.80 -17.72 -2.60
N ARG A 27 -10.65 -17.05 -3.39
CA ARG A 27 -10.92 -17.38 -4.81
C ARG A 27 -10.24 -16.43 -5.80
N ALA A 28 -9.49 -15.45 -5.29
CA ALA A 28 -8.78 -14.48 -6.12
C ALA A 28 -7.36 -14.96 -6.42
N GLU A 29 -6.87 -14.59 -7.60
CA GLU A 29 -5.47 -14.68 -7.95
C GLU A 29 -4.72 -13.51 -7.31
N ILE A 30 -3.73 -13.80 -6.47
CA ILE A 30 -3.00 -12.80 -5.68
C ILE A 30 -1.56 -12.69 -6.15
N HIS A 31 -1.18 -11.48 -6.57
CA HIS A 31 0.19 -11.11 -6.89
C HIS A 31 0.64 -9.94 -6.01
N VAL A 32 1.90 -9.94 -5.58
CA VAL A 32 2.45 -8.88 -4.71
C VAL A 32 3.86 -8.56 -5.17
N PHE A 33 4.13 -7.28 -5.36
CA PHE A 33 5.34 -6.75 -5.98
C PHE A 33 5.96 -5.64 -5.13
N ASP A 34 7.29 -5.60 -5.09
CA ASP A 34 8.04 -4.40 -4.73
C ASP A 34 7.91 -3.41 -5.89
N THR A 35 7.24 -2.29 -5.65
CA THR A 35 7.01 -1.22 -6.62
C THR A 35 7.75 0.07 -6.25
N SER A 36 8.65 0.02 -5.28
CA SER A 36 9.26 1.19 -4.64
C SER A 36 10.14 2.04 -5.56
N ASN A 37 10.37 1.63 -6.81
CA ASN A 37 11.28 2.28 -7.76
C ASN A 37 10.61 2.58 -9.11
N ILE A 38 9.27 2.48 -9.19
CA ILE A 38 8.51 2.72 -10.41
C ILE A 38 7.15 3.35 -10.07
N THR A 39 6.62 4.21 -10.94
CA THR A 39 5.26 4.72 -10.76
C THR A 39 4.23 3.62 -10.97
N LEU A 40 3.09 3.71 -10.28
CA LEU A 40 2.02 2.72 -10.39
C LEU A 40 1.51 2.60 -11.83
N SER A 41 1.35 3.71 -12.54
CA SER A 41 1.01 3.75 -13.96
C SER A 41 1.95 2.87 -14.81
N LYS A 42 3.27 3.10 -14.72
CA LYS A 42 4.28 2.31 -15.46
C LYS A 42 4.29 0.85 -15.02
N PHE A 43 4.15 0.56 -13.73
CA PHE A 43 4.05 -0.79 -13.22
C PHE A 43 2.87 -1.56 -13.83
N LEU A 44 1.69 -0.94 -13.88
CA LEU A 44 0.48 -1.54 -14.44
C LEU A 44 0.62 -1.81 -15.95
N VAL A 45 1.34 -0.97 -16.69
CA VAL A 45 1.66 -1.23 -18.11
C VAL A 45 2.61 -2.43 -18.22
N ASN A 46 3.74 -2.41 -17.51
CA ASN A 46 4.78 -3.43 -17.59
C ASN A 46 4.28 -4.83 -17.20
N THR A 47 3.29 -4.91 -16.30
CA THR A 47 2.66 -6.17 -15.85
C THR A 47 1.36 -6.49 -16.58
N GLN A 48 0.97 -5.67 -17.55
CA GLN A 48 -0.28 -5.77 -18.31
C GLN A 48 -1.59 -5.64 -17.49
N TYR A 49 -1.52 -5.26 -16.21
CA TYR A 49 -2.69 -5.05 -15.36
C TYR A 49 -3.45 -3.75 -15.66
N HIS A 50 -2.85 -2.78 -16.37
CA HIS A 50 -3.50 -1.51 -16.74
C HIS A 50 -4.90 -1.69 -17.38
N ARG A 51 -5.13 -2.79 -18.10
CA ARG A 51 -6.44 -3.15 -18.69
C ARG A 51 -7.60 -3.28 -17.68
N PHE A 52 -7.29 -3.42 -16.38
CA PHE A 52 -8.28 -3.55 -15.31
C PHE A 52 -8.51 -2.25 -14.52
N PHE A 53 -7.73 -1.20 -14.79
CA PHE A 53 -7.79 0.05 -14.04
C PHE A 53 -8.08 1.21 -15.00
N GLU A 54 -9.24 1.83 -14.83
CA GLU A 54 -9.60 3.04 -15.56
C GLU A 54 -8.68 4.20 -15.18
N ALA A 55 -8.40 5.08 -16.14
CA ALA A 55 -7.54 6.25 -15.96
C ALA A 55 -6.15 5.94 -15.35
N TYR A 56 -5.62 4.73 -15.51
CA TYR A 56 -4.34 4.32 -14.91
C TYR A 56 -3.17 5.27 -15.25
N GLN A 57 -3.27 6.00 -16.37
CA GLN A 57 -2.28 6.99 -16.79
C GLN A 57 -2.12 8.14 -15.78
N THR A 58 -3.12 8.40 -14.93
CA THR A 58 -3.04 9.44 -13.88
C THR A 58 -2.37 8.93 -12.61
N PHE A 59 -2.04 7.63 -12.52
CA PHE A 59 -1.49 7.01 -11.32
C PHE A 59 0.03 7.24 -11.23
N GLU A 60 0.44 8.52 -11.28
CA GLU A 60 1.82 9.00 -11.11
C GLU A 60 2.20 9.06 -9.62
N ILE A 61 1.99 7.94 -8.94
CA ILE A 61 2.33 7.71 -7.53
C ILE A 61 3.33 6.56 -7.44
N GLN A 62 4.20 6.59 -6.43
CA GLN A 62 5.22 5.57 -6.21
C GLN A 62 5.00 4.93 -4.84
N VAL A 63 4.32 3.78 -4.86
CA VAL A 63 3.98 3.00 -3.67
C VAL A 63 5.11 2.01 -3.41
N ASP A 64 5.51 1.83 -2.15
CA ASP A 64 6.54 0.84 -1.80
C ASP A 64 6.19 -0.57 -2.29
N ILE A 65 5.00 -1.06 -1.95
CA ILE A 65 4.55 -2.41 -2.30
C ILE A 65 3.11 -2.36 -2.84
N THR A 66 2.91 -3.01 -3.97
CA THR A 66 1.60 -3.15 -4.61
C THR A 66 1.17 -4.63 -4.65
N GLY A 67 0.00 -4.91 -4.09
CA GLY A 67 -0.73 -6.16 -4.28
C GLY A 67 -1.78 -6.02 -5.38
N ILE A 68 -1.95 -7.05 -6.20
CA ILE A 68 -3.04 -7.19 -7.17
C ILE A 68 -3.92 -8.37 -6.75
N ILE A 69 -5.21 -8.11 -6.64
CA ILE A 69 -6.25 -9.06 -6.28
C ILE A 69 -7.16 -9.22 -7.50
N LYS A 70 -6.94 -10.29 -8.28
CA LYS A 70 -7.67 -10.51 -9.53
C LYS A 70 -8.75 -11.58 -9.34
N SER A 71 -9.99 -11.23 -9.71
CA SER A 71 -11.16 -12.11 -9.64
C SER A 71 -11.90 -12.06 -10.97
N GLY A 72 -11.71 -13.09 -11.81
CA GLY A 72 -12.27 -13.14 -13.15
C GLY A 72 -11.81 -11.97 -14.02
N ARG A 73 -12.74 -11.11 -14.44
CA ARG A 73 -12.50 -9.93 -15.29
C ARG A 73 -12.23 -8.64 -14.53
N ARG A 74 -12.14 -8.68 -13.20
CA ARG A 74 -11.84 -7.52 -12.35
C ARG A 74 -10.52 -7.71 -11.63
N ALA A 75 -9.82 -6.61 -11.40
CA ALA A 75 -8.67 -6.57 -10.52
C ALA A 75 -8.78 -5.37 -9.58
N HIS A 76 -8.28 -5.53 -8.37
CA HIS A 76 -8.13 -4.45 -7.40
C HIS A 76 -6.68 -4.38 -6.93
N SER A 77 -6.24 -3.19 -6.57
CA SER A 77 -4.93 -2.98 -5.95
C SER A 77 -5.03 -2.97 -4.43
N ALA A 78 -3.93 -3.29 -3.76
CA ALA A 78 -3.70 -3.05 -2.34
C ALA A 78 -2.33 -2.41 -2.17
N PHE A 79 -2.22 -1.40 -1.32
CA PHE A 79 -0.98 -0.66 -1.10
C PHE A 79 -0.43 -0.91 0.30
N VAL A 80 0.90 -0.98 0.41
CA VAL A 80 1.61 -0.92 1.68
C VAL A 80 2.73 0.10 1.57
N GLU A 81 2.76 1.05 2.50
CA GLU A 81 3.89 1.95 2.76
C GLU A 81 4.67 1.45 3.98
N CYS A 82 5.99 1.34 3.86
CA CYS A 82 6.86 0.95 4.97
C CYS A 82 7.54 2.18 5.54
N LYS A 83 7.60 2.28 6.86
CA LYS A 83 8.42 3.26 7.57
C LYS A 83 9.32 2.57 8.57
N LEU A 84 10.58 2.98 8.67
CA LEU A 84 11.48 2.49 9.73
C LEU A 84 11.24 3.19 11.07
N ARG A 85 10.79 4.45 11.01
CA ARG A 85 10.53 5.29 12.17
C ARG A 85 9.04 5.36 12.46
N LYS A 86 8.69 5.98 13.59
CA LYS A 86 7.30 6.30 13.92
C LYS A 86 6.57 6.93 12.74
N ILE A 87 5.39 6.40 12.43
CA ILE A 87 4.53 6.89 11.35
C ILE A 87 4.08 8.31 11.68
N SER A 88 4.39 9.25 10.81
CA SER A 88 4.04 10.66 10.95
C SER A 88 2.71 10.98 10.25
N LEU A 89 2.14 12.15 10.55
CA LEU A 89 0.99 12.68 9.82
C LEU A 89 1.30 12.86 8.32
N LYS A 90 2.53 13.23 7.97
CA LYS A 90 2.97 13.35 6.57
C LYS A 90 2.88 12.01 5.84
N ASP A 91 3.35 10.93 6.47
CA ASP A 91 3.32 9.60 5.87
C ASP A 91 1.89 9.11 5.65
N LEU A 92 1.01 9.35 6.64
CA LEU A 92 -0.42 9.06 6.50
C LEU A 92 -1.04 9.88 5.36
N SER A 93 -0.81 11.20 5.32
CA SER A 93 -1.36 12.07 4.28
C SER A 93 -0.90 11.66 2.87
N GLN A 94 0.33 11.18 2.73
CA GLN A 94 0.83 10.62 1.47
C GLN A 94 0.00 9.39 1.04
N LEU A 95 -0.18 8.42 1.95
CA LEU A 95 -0.96 7.21 1.65
C LEU A 95 -2.44 7.53 1.35
N LEU A 96 -3.03 8.50 2.04
CA LEU A 96 -4.37 8.99 1.75
C LEU A 96 -4.44 9.63 0.36
N GLY A 97 -3.47 10.48 0.01
CA GLY A 97 -3.37 11.07 -1.33
C GLY A 97 -3.28 10.00 -2.42
N TYR A 98 -2.42 8.99 -2.22
CA TYR A 98 -2.30 7.84 -3.13
C TYR A 98 -3.62 7.08 -3.25
N SER A 99 -4.33 6.89 -2.14
CA SER A 99 -5.61 6.19 -2.12
C SER A 99 -6.72 6.96 -2.81
N LYS A 100 -6.71 8.30 -2.77
CA LYS A 100 -7.65 9.14 -3.53
C LYS A 100 -7.37 9.12 -5.04
N VAL A 101 -6.11 9.00 -5.45
CA VAL A 101 -5.72 8.95 -6.87
C VAL A 101 -6.05 7.60 -7.50
N ALA A 102 -5.68 6.49 -6.84
CA ALA A 102 -5.71 5.16 -7.47
C ALA A 102 -6.78 4.22 -6.92
N ALA A 103 -7.57 4.67 -5.93
CA ALA A 103 -8.69 3.92 -5.33
C ALA A 103 -8.40 2.42 -5.04
N PRO A 104 -7.31 2.10 -4.31
CA PRO A 104 -7.03 0.71 -3.93
C PRO A 104 -8.11 0.17 -3.01
N LEU A 105 -8.29 -1.16 -3.03
CA LEU A 105 -9.22 -1.84 -2.14
C LEU A 105 -8.77 -1.80 -0.67
N LEU A 106 -7.45 -1.77 -0.44
CA LEU A 106 -6.84 -1.67 0.87
C LEU A 106 -5.58 -0.82 0.80
N SER A 107 -5.38 0.05 1.79
CA SER A 107 -4.17 0.83 1.98
C SER A 107 -3.67 0.63 3.40
N MET A 108 -2.39 0.32 3.55
CA MET A 108 -1.76 0.05 4.84
C MET A 108 -0.45 0.83 4.95
N ILE A 109 -0.13 1.27 6.16
CA ILE A 109 1.18 1.81 6.51
C ILE A 109 1.70 1.06 7.73
N ILE A 110 2.96 0.63 7.67
CA ILE A 110 3.56 -0.21 8.71
C ILE A 110 4.90 0.34 9.18
N SER A 111 5.16 0.20 10.47
CA SER A 111 6.43 0.57 11.09
C SER A 111 6.72 -0.27 12.31
N PRO A 112 7.98 -0.70 12.54
CA PRO A 112 8.36 -1.35 13.78
C PRO A 112 8.30 -0.42 15.01
N GLU A 113 8.32 0.90 14.81
CA GLU A 113 8.28 1.88 15.90
C GLU A 113 6.85 2.39 16.20
N GLY A 114 5.84 1.94 15.44
CA GLY A 114 4.44 2.32 15.63
C GLY A 114 4.11 3.74 15.16
N MET A 115 3.13 4.38 15.80
CA MET A 115 2.64 5.72 15.44
C MET A 115 3.36 6.83 16.20
N SER A 116 3.49 8.01 15.57
CA SER A 116 3.94 9.23 16.24
C SER A 116 2.90 9.74 17.25
N ARG A 117 3.34 10.62 18.16
CA ARG A 117 2.43 11.21 19.17
C ARG A 117 1.28 11.99 18.55
N SER A 118 1.49 12.65 17.41
CA SER A 118 0.43 13.38 16.73
C SER A 118 -0.67 12.45 16.18
N LEU A 119 -0.29 11.31 15.58
CA LEU A 119 -1.26 10.30 15.16
C LEU A 119 -1.95 9.60 16.34
N GLU A 120 -1.21 9.36 17.42
CA GLU A 120 -1.78 8.82 18.67
C GLU A 120 -2.89 9.72 19.22
N LEU A 121 -2.64 11.03 19.26
CA LEU A 121 -3.64 12.01 19.66
C LEU A 121 -4.84 11.99 18.71
N LEU A 122 -4.61 12.00 17.40
CA LEU A 122 -5.71 12.01 16.43
C LEU A 122 -6.62 10.79 16.54
N PHE A 123 -6.06 9.58 16.56
CA PHE A 123 -6.84 8.35 16.41
C PHE A 123 -7.26 7.71 17.72
N ASN A 124 -6.38 7.70 18.73
CA ASN A 124 -6.64 6.97 19.96
C ASN A 124 -7.23 7.87 21.05
N VAL A 125 -6.90 9.17 21.05
CA VAL A 125 -7.47 10.14 22.01
C VAL A 125 -8.71 10.82 21.45
N TRP A 126 -8.59 11.46 20.28
CA TRP A 126 -9.65 12.29 19.69
C TRP A 126 -10.56 11.55 18.70
N ARG A 127 -10.22 10.30 18.33
CA ARG A 127 -11.02 9.45 17.42
C ARG A 127 -11.39 10.14 16.10
N ARG A 128 -10.47 10.93 15.54
CA ARG A 128 -10.62 11.63 14.25
C ARG A 128 -10.49 10.66 13.07
N TYR A 129 -11.39 9.68 12.99
CA TYR A 129 -11.44 8.73 11.89
C TYR A 129 -12.07 9.31 10.62
N ASP A 130 -12.64 10.51 10.69
CA ASP A 130 -13.16 11.29 9.56
C ASP A 130 -12.09 11.65 8.52
N ILE A 131 -10.82 11.60 8.90
CA ILE A 131 -9.69 11.86 7.99
C ILE A 131 -9.26 10.62 7.19
N LEU A 132 -9.83 9.44 7.48
CA LEU A 132 -9.50 8.17 6.84
C LEU A 132 -10.39 7.90 5.61
#